data_AF-A0A412X9J8-F1
#
_entry.id   AF-A0A412X9J8-F1
#
_cell.length_a   1.000
_cell.length_b   1.000
_cell.length_c   1.000
_cell.angle_alpha   90.00
_cell.angle_beta   90.00
_cell.angle_gamma   90.00
#
_symmetry.space_group_name_H-M   'P 1'
#
loop_
_entity.id
_entity.type
_entity.pdbx_description
1 polymer ?
#
loop_
_entity_poly.entity_id
_entity_poly.type
_entity_poly.pdbx_seq_one_letter_code
_entity_poly.pdbx_strand_id
1 'polypeptide(L)'
;MKYQTTIIKSFFTVFILTFISSGLSAGTLGLDGKKKDKEKKEELSADGPYVIYEPDGKVRVISVTAQGQIEDTTYTVLPQDFTLHVTDHKGRYPFDVKLHPVKRPEWQYRQPDKVFVMSDPHGKLNCVMSLLRGNNVIDKDYHWSFGTNHLVVIGDIFDRGKDVPQIFWLFYKLEKEAADAGGHVSFLLGNHEPLVTANDLRYTKEKYKTLARKLGMDYPALFGPDTELGKWLGTRNTMQTIGPNLYVHAGLGKEFYDRDLNIPTVNEEMSRALFMSKKERKALSPLTAFLYGNSGPIWYRGLVRTDAKYHPLAQDSLQLMLKRYDVEHIIVGHTIFKDISTFYDGRVIGVNVDNEENRKKKRGRALLIDGNTYLVVGDKGTMRKLF
;
A
#
# COMPACT_ATOMS: atom_id res chain seq x y z
N MET A 1 48.96 -17.63 80.87
CA MET A 1 47.64 -18.28 81.07
C MET A 1 46.91 -18.23 79.74
N LYS A 2 46.82 -19.39 79.07
CA LYS A 2 45.59 -20.19 78.82
C LYS A 2 44.73 -19.59 77.69
N TYR A 3 44.79 -20.18 76.48
CA TYR A 3 43.89 -21.22 75.93
C TYR A 3 42.49 -20.63 75.63
N GLN A 4 41.77 -20.87 74.53
CA GLN A 4 41.73 -21.98 73.56
C GLN A 4 40.75 -21.61 72.41
N THR A 5 40.99 -22.16 71.21
CA THR A 5 40.02 -22.61 70.16
C THR A 5 38.98 -21.62 69.57
N THR A 6 38.80 -21.54 68.23
CA THR A 6 38.16 -22.60 67.42
C THR A 6 38.41 -22.40 65.91
N ILE A 7 38.52 -23.53 65.20
CA ILE A 7 38.71 -23.72 63.75
C ILE A 7 37.47 -23.27 62.96
N ILE A 8 37.63 -22.47 61.88
CA ILE A 8 36.64 -22.38 60.79
C ILE A 8 37.38 -22.42 59.44
N LYS A 9 36.94 -23.35 58.60
CA LYS A 9 37.45 -23.68 57.26
C LYS A 9 37.21 -22.54 56.27
N SER A 10 38.23 -22.14 55.52
CA SER A 10 38.08 -21.30 54.34
C SER A 10 37.56 -22.13 53.17
N PHE A 11 36.28 -21.97 52.83
CA PHE A 11 35.69 -22.44 51.58
C PHE A 11 35.21 -21.24 50.78
N PHE A 12 35.89 -20.97 49.66
CA PHE A 12 35.38 -20.13 48.59
C PHE A 12 34.12 -20.79 48.02
N THR A 13 32.96 -20.17 48.21
CA THR A 13 31.72 -20.53 47.50
C THR A 13 31.48 -19.50 46.42
N VAL A 14 31.84 -19.85 45.18
CA VAL A 14 31.43 -19.12 43.98
C VAL A 14 30.00 -19.53 43.64
N PHE A 15 29.11 -18.55 43.48
CA PHE A 15 27.75 -18.79 43.00
C PHE A 15 27.80 -19.29 41.55
N ILE A 16 27.31 -20.51 41.34
CA ILE A 16 27.08 -21.09 40.01
C ILE A 16 25.77 -20.49 39.48
N LEU A 17 25.84 -19.79 38.34
CA LEU A 17 24.70 -19.57 37.46
C LEU A 17 24.92 -20.38 36.19
N THR A 18 24.20 -21.49 36.12
CA THR A 18 24.14 -22.41 34.99
C THR A 18 23.51 -21.73 33.78
N PHE A 19 24.30 -21.51 32.74
CA PHE A 19 23.84 -21.57 31.36
C PHE A 19 24.57 -22.73 30.67
N ILE A 20 23.87 -23.86 30.53
CA ILE A 20 24.33 -25.01 29.74
C ILE A 20 23.54 -25.04 28.45
N SER A 21 24.26 -24.93 27.33
CA SER A 21 24.34 -25.92 26.22
C SER A 21 24.82 -25.18 24.97
N SER A 22 26.14 -25.22 24.70
CA SER A 22 26.86 -26.24 23.91
C SER A 22 26.67 -26.02 22.39
N GLY A 23 27.69 -25.90 21.55
CA GLY A 23 29.13 -26.06 21.76
C GLY A 23 29.89 -25.56 20.52
N LEU A 24 31.18 -25.29 20.76
CA LEU A 24 32.16 -24.79 19.81
C LEU A 24 32.45 -25.77 18.65
N SER A 25 32.89 -25.22 17.52
CA SER A 25 34.16 -25.64 16.93
C SER A 25 34.86 -24.43 16.31
N ALA A 26 36.14 -24.27 16.65
CA ALA A 26 37.01 -23.21 16.21
C ALA A 26 37.90 -23.69 15.05
N GLY A 27 38.11 -22.81 14.08
CA GLY A 27 39.34 -22.72 13.28
C GLY A 27 39.45 -23.61 12.04
N THR A 28 39.38 -22.99 10.87
CA THR A 28 40.43 -23.09 9.82
C THR A 28 40.29 -21.90 8.88
N LEU A 29 41.40 -21.17 8.67
CA LEU A 29 41.56 -20.26 7.53
C LEU A 29 41.50 -21.10 6.25
N GLY A 30 40.60 -20.74 5.33
CA GLY A 30 40.50 -21.32 4.00
C GLY A 30 40.08 -20.26 2.99
N LEU A 31 40.92 -20.08 1.98
CA LEU A 31 40.70 -19.23 0.80
C LEU A 31 39.47 -19.71 0.00
N ASP A 32 38.88 -18.75 -0.72
CA ASP A 32 37.94 -18.88 -1.84
C ASP A 32 36.56 -19.52 -1.64
N GLY A 33 35.55 -18.71 -1.96
CA GLY A 33 34.19 -19.18 -2.21
C GLY A 33 33.17 -18.06 -2.14
N LYS A 34 33.10 -17.21 -3.18
CA LYS A 34 31.89 -16.41 -3.45
C LYS A 34 30.69 -17.37 -3.50
N LYS A 35 29.88 -17.41 -2.44
CA LYS A 35 28.52 -17.96 -2.52
C LYS A 35 27.74 -17.06 -3.48
N LYS A 36 27.71 -17.45 -4.76
CA LYS A 36 26.66 -17.02 -5.68
C LYS A 36 25.34 -17.48 -5.06
N ASP A 37 24.53 -16.55 -4.59
CA ASP A 37 23.13 -16.82 -4.34
C ASP A 37 22.55 -17.43 -5.62
N LYS A 38 22.15 -18.70 -5.55
CA LYS A 38 21.35 -19.31 -6.61
C LYS A 38 20.02 -18.57 -6.60
N GLU A 39 19.85 -17.60 -7.50
CA GLU A 39 18.54 -17.02 -7.82
C GLU A 39 17.56 -18.19 -8.01
N LYS A 40 16.63 -18.35 -7.07
CA LYS A 40 15.47 -19.22 -7.29
C LYS A 40 14.72 -18.58 -8.46
N LYS A 41 14.84 -19.17 -9.66
CA LYS A 41 13.98 -18.82 -10.81
C LYS A 41 12.54 -19.13 -10.40
N GLU A 42 11.83 -18.13 -9.92
CA GLU A 42 10.39 -18.22 -9.69
C GLU A 42 9.71 -18.31 -11.07
N GLU A 43 8.87 -19.32 -11.26
CA GLU A 43 8.11 -19.49 -12.49
C GLU A 43 7.12 -18.34 -12.67
N LEU A 44 6.89 -18.00 -13.94
CA LEU A 44 5.83 -17.07 -14.30
C LEU A 44 4.47 -17.68 -13.94
N SER A 45 3.53 -16.81 -13.62
CA SER A 45 2.14 -17.11 -13.33
C SER A 45 1.29 -15.99 -13.89
N ALA A 46 -0.04 -16.16 -13.95
CA ALA A 46 -0.91 -15.18 -14.57
C ALA A 46 -0.59 -13.74 -14.13
N ASP A 47 -0.46 -12.83 -15.09
CA ASP A 47 0.00 -11.46 -14.84
C ASP A 47 -0.47 -10.48 -15.92
N GLY A 48 -0.45 -9.20 -15.58
CA GLY A 48 -0.97 -8.13 -16.44
C GLY A 48 -2.51 -8.12 -16.50
N PRO A 49 -3.10 -7.68 -17.62
CA PRO A 49 -2.43 -7.18 -18.82
C PRO A 49 -1.70 -5.85 -18.57
N TYR A 50 -0.65 -5.59 -19.33
CA TYR A 50 0.08 -4.32 -19.37
C TYR A 50 -0.19 -3.67 -20.74
N VAL A 51 -0.75 -2.46 -20.73
CA VAL A 51 -1.11 -1.71 -21.96
C VAL A 51 -0.12 -0.56 -22.11
N ILE A 52 0.73 -0.62 -23.14
CA ILE A 52 1.82 0.32 -23.39
C ILE A 52 1.54 1.06 -24.70
N TYR A 53 1.60 2.38 -24.67
CA TYR A 53 1.43 3.25 -25.84
C TYR A 53 2.78 3.58 -26.45
N GLU A 54 3.02 3.13 -27.67
CA GLU A 54 4.27 3.35 -28.39
C GLU A 54 4.31 4.76 -29.02
N PRO A 55 5.50 5.37 -29.20
CA PRO A 55 5.63 6.73 -29.75
C PRO A 55 5.05 6.91 -31.16
N ASP A 56 4.95 5.83 -31.94
CA ASP A 56 4.36 5.82 -33.29
C ASP A 56 2.82 5.66 -33.29
N GLY A 57 2.20 5.65 -32.11
CA GLY A 57 0.76 5.55 -31.92
C GLY A 57 0.22 4.12 -31.78
N LYS A 58 1.07 3.10 -31.91
CA LYS A 58 0.66 1.70 -31.68
C LYS A 58 0.45 1.42 -30.20
N VAL A 59 -0.25 0.33 -29.91
CA VAL A 59 -0.50 -0.14 -28.53
C VAL A 59 0.00 -1.56 -28.38
N ARG A 60 0.97 -1.77 -27.49
CA ARG A 60 1.47 -3.09 -27.10
C ARG A 60 0.75 -3.57 -25.85
N VAL A 61 0.15 -4.77 -25.92
CA VAL A 61 -0.56 -5.40 -24.82
C VAL A 61 0.15 -6.69 -24.44
N ILE A 62 0.61 -6.76 -23.19
CA ILE A 62 1.36 -7.90 -22.66
C ILE A 62 0.56 -8.56 -21.55
N SER A 63 0.33 -9.85 -21.64
CA SER A 63 -0.27 -10.66 -20.58
C SER A 63 0.63 -11.86 -20.27
N VAL A 64 0.40 -12.47 -19.10
CA VAL A 64 0.93 -13.80 -18.81
C VAL A 64 -0.24 -14.70 -18.47
N THR A 65 -0.30 -15.88 -19.08
CA THR A 65 -1.36 -16.85 -18.81
C THR A 65 -1.16 -17.56 -17.47
N ALA A 66 -2.17 -18.28 -16.99
CA ALA A 66 -2.06 -19.09 -15.77
C ALA A 66 -0.97 -20.17 -15.86
N GLN A 67 -0.61 -20.59 -17.08
CA GLN A 67 0.46 -21.54 -17.38
C GLN A 67 1.83 -20.86 -17.54
N GLY A 68 1.92 -19.55 -17.32
CA GLY A 68 3.18 -18.79 -17.37
C GLY A 68 3.66 -18.46 -18.78
N GLN A 69 2.79 -18.60 -19.80
CA GLN A 69 3.12 -18.20 -21.17
C GLN A 69 2.95 -16.68 -21.31
N ILE A 70 3.90 -16.02 -21.95
CA ILE A 70 3.82 -14.59 -22.24
C ILE A 70 3.07 -14.42 -23.56
N GLU A 71 2.01 -13.64 -23.54
CA GLU A 71 1.32 -13.15 -24.73
C GLU A 71 1.70 -11.68 -24.90
N ASP A 72 2.19 -11.31 -26.09
CA ASP A 72 2.73 -9.99 -26.37
C ASP A 72 2.29 -9.58 -27.77
N THR A 73 1.30 -8.70 -27.83
CA THR A 73 0.64 -8.32 -29.08
C THR A 73 0.68 -6.81 -29.27
N THR A 74 1.15 -6.36 -30.43
CA THR A 74 1.10 -4.94 -30.81
C THR A 74 -0.04 -4.70 -31.80
N TYR A 75 -0.92 -3.76 -31.45
CA TYR A 75 -2.04 -3.32 -32.25
C TYR A 75 -1.72 -1.98 -32.91
N THR A 76 -2.02 -1.83 -34.20
CA THR A 76 -1.94 -0.52 -34.87
C THR A 76 -2.95 0.45 -34.28
N VAL A 77 -4.17 -0.05 -34.02
CA VAL A 77 -5.26 0.64 -33.32
C VAL A 77 -6.00 -0.43 -32.51
N LEU A 78 -6.33 -0.15 -31.26
CA LEU A 78 -7.16 -1.07 -30.47
C LEU A 78 -8.57 -1.17 -31.11
N PRO A 79 -9.15 -2.38 -31.20
CA PRO A 79 -10.54 -2.55 -31.59
C PRO A 79 -11.50 -1.69 -30.75
N GLN A 80 -12.61 -1.23 -31.34
CA GLN A 80 -13.57 -0.34 -30.66
C GLN A 80 -14.13 -0.94 -29.36
N ASP A 81 -14.37 -2.25 -29.33
CA ASP A 81 -14.84 -2.99 -28.15
C ASP A 81 -13.73 -3.77 -27.43
N PHE A 82 -12.49 -3.28 -27.54
CA PHE A 82 -11.35 -3.94 -26.91
C PHE A 82 -11.56 -4.08 -25.40
N THR A 83 -11.42 -5.32 -24.92
CA THR A 83 -11.66 -5.70 -23.55
C THR A 83 -10.43 -6.41 -23.02
N LEU A 84 -9.99 -6.01 -21.83
CA LEU A 84 -8.90 -6.64 -21.11
C LEU A 84 -9.46 -7.73 -20.21
N HIS A 85 -8.95 -8.95 -20.35
CA HIS A 85 -9.31 -10.06 -19.49
C HIS A 85 -8.30 -10.18 -18.34
N VAL A 86 -8.79 -10.12 -17.11
CA VAL A 86 -7.97 -10.07 -15.90
C VAL A 86 -8.31 -11.23 -14.99
N THR A 87 -7.28 -11.88 -14.43
CA THR A 87 -7.45 -12.95 -13.44
C THR A 87 -6.28 -12.91 -12.45
N ASP A 88 -6.50 -13.42 -11.23
CA ASP A 88 -5.42 -13.58 -10.24
C ASP A 88 -4.30 -14.50 -10.75
N HIS A 89 -3.16 -14.47 -10.07
CA HIS A 89 -1.97 -15.26 -10.40
C HIS A 89 -2.19 -16.78 -10.46
N LYS A 90 -3.36 -17.30 -10.10
CA LYS A 90 -3.75 -18.71 -10.20
C LYS A 90 -4.90 -18.96 -11.18
N GLY A 91 -5.31 -17.97 -11.97
CA GLY A 91 -6.46 -18.10 -12.87
C GLY A 91 -7.82 -18.04 -12.14
N ARG A 92 -7.88 -17.48 -10.93
CA ARG A 92 -9.12 -17.29 -10.16
C ARG A 92 -9.56 -15.82 -10.20
N TYR A 93 -10.83 -15.58 -9.90
CA TYR A 93 -11.45 -14.25 -9.93
C TYR A 93 -11.33 -13.56 -11.31
N PRO A 94 -11.83 -14.19 -12.40
CA PRO A 94 -11.82 -13.56 -13.70
C PRO A 94 -12.77 -12.36 -13.73
N PHE A 95 -12.35 -11.26 -14.35
CA PHE A 95 -13.19 -10.11 -14.67
C PHE A 95 -12.66 -9.36 -15.89
N ASP A 96 -13.55 -8.60 -16.52
CA ASP A 96 -13.26 -7.84 -17.73
C ASP A 96 -13.12 -6.35 -17.44
N VAL A 97 -12.21 -5.69 -18.13
CA VAL A 97 -11.99 -4.24 -18.02
C VAL A 97 -12.07 -3.59 -19.39
N LYS A 98 -12.90 -2.55 -19.48
CA LYS A 98 -12.90 -1.61 -20.61
C LYS A 98 -12.07 -0.38 -20.25
N LEU A 99 -11.26 0.07 -21.20
CA LEU A 99 -10.51 1.31 -21.05
C LEU A 99 -11.48 2.51 -20.99
N HIS A 100 -11.15 3.50 -20.17
CA HIS A 100 -11.89 4.75 -20.06
C HIS A 100 -10.93 5.93 -19.96
N PRO A 101 -11.38 7.16 -20.30
CA PRO A 101 -10.54 8.34 -20.15
C PRO A 101 -10.02 8.49 -18.72
N VAL A 102 -8.72 8.78 -18.61
CA VAL A 102 -8.05 9.03 -17.33
C VAL A 102 -8.05 10.53 -17.05
N LYS A 103 -8.51 10.91 -15.87
CA LYS A 103 -8.42 12.28 -15.34
C LYS A 103 -8.06 12.26 -13.86
N ARG A 104 -7.43 13.33 -13.36
CA ARG A 104 -7.22 13.52 -11.92
C ARG A 104 -8.59 13.61 -11.23
N PRO A 105 -8.84 12.81 -10.17
CA PRO A 105 -10.05 12.93 -9.39
C PRO A 105 -9.99 14.20 -8.52
N GLU A 106 -11.15 14.76 -8.18
CA GLU A 106 -11.26 15.82 -7.19
C GLU A 106 -10.59 15.38 -5.87
N TRP A 107 -10.15 16.35 -5.08
CA TRP A 107 -9.49 16.12 -3.79
C TRP A 107 -10.38 16.46 -2.59
N GLN A 108 -11.56 17.04 -2.83
CA GLN A 108 -12.54 17.38 -1.81
C GLN A 108 -13.92 16.88 -2.25
N TYR A 109 -14.55 16.09 -1.40
CA TYR A 109 -15.91 15.57 -1.62
C TYR A 109 -16.79 15.89 -0.42
N ARG A 110 -18.09 16.03 -0.66
CA ARG A 110 -19.09 15.95 0.40
C ARG A 110 -19.22 14.49 0.83
N GLN A 111 -19.56 14.27 2.10
CA GLN A 111 -19.77 12.93 2.60
C GLN A 111 -21.05 12.33 1.98
N PRO A 112 -20.97 11.17 1.28
CA PRO A 112 -22.15 10.40 0.90
C PRO A 112 -22.72 9.69 2.13
N ASP A 113 -23.81 8.94 1.96
CA ASP A 113 -24.38 8.13 3.06
C ASP A 113 -23.33 7.18 3.66
N LYS A 114 -22.52 6.53 2.79
CA LYS A 114 -21.49 5.59 3.22
C LYS A 114 -20.13 5.81 2.56
N VAL A 115 -19.08 5.67 3.35
CA VAL A 115 -17.69 5.62 2.87
C VAL A 115 -17.04 4.32 3.34
N PHE A 116 -16.62 3.47 2.42
CA PHE A 116 -15.88 2.25 2.70
C PHE A 116 -14.38 2.49 2.53
N VAL A 117 -13.58 2.19 3.54
CA VAL A 117 -12.15 2.55 3.57
C VAL A 117 -11.31 1.30 3.81
N MET A 118 -10.34 1.06 2.93
CA MET A 118 -9.33 0.00 3.06
C MET A 118 -7.94 0.51 2.72
N SER A 119 -6.90 -0.26 3.06
CA SER A 119 -5.50 0.14 2.87
C SER A 119 -4.58 -1.05 2.64
N ASP A 120 -3.42 -0.79 2.02
CA ASP A 120 -2.27 -1.68 1.93
C ASP A 120 -2.60 -3.12 1.45
N PRO A 121 -3.32 -3.30 0.33
CA PRO A 121 -3.68 -4.63 -0.14
C PRO A 121 -2.45 -5.43 -0.62
N HIS A 122 -1.34 -4.77 -0.98
CA HIS A 122 -0.03 -5.38 -1.26
C HIS A 122 -0.11 -6.64 -2.15
N GLY A 123 -0.71 -6.49 -3.34
CA GLY A 123 -0.81 -7.57 -4.32
C GLY A 123 -1.57 -8.83 -3.86
N LYS A 124 -2.48 -8.73 -2.87
CA LYS A 124 -3.31 -9.85 -2.38
C LYS A 124 -4.76 -9.72 -2.85
N LEU A 125 -5.04 -10.01 -4.13
CA LEU A 125 -6.37 -9.81 -4.72
C LEU A 125 -7.47 -10.60 -4.00
N ASN A 126 -7.17 -11.81 -3.53
CA ASN A 126 -8.13 -12.60 -2.76
C ASN A 126 -8.58 -11.91 -1.45
N CYS A 127 -7.71 -11.14 -0.78
CA CYS A 127 -8.10 -10.31 0.37
C CYS A 127 -9.06 -9.20 -0.07
N VAL A 128 -8.74 -8.51 -1.18
CA VAL A 128 -9.58 -7.43 -1.73
C VAL A 128 -10.97 -7.96 -2.10
N MET A 129 -11.03 -9.01 -2.93
CA MET A 129 -12.27 -9.59 -3.43
C MET A 129 -13.18 -10.08 -2.29
N SER A 130 -12.63 -10.80 -1.31
CA SER A 130 -13.41 -11.26 -0.15
C SER A 130 -13.92 -10.10 0.72
N LEU A 131 -13.16 -9.00 0.84
CA LEU A 131 -13.57 -7.84 1.63
C LEU A 131 -14.74 -7.12 1.00
N LEU A 132 -14.58 -6.78 -0.28
CA LEU A 132 -15.53 -5.96 -1.01
C LEU A 132 -16.85 -6.70 -1.23
N ARG A 133 -16.79 -8.00 -1.59
CA ARG A 133 -18.00 -8.85 -1.71
C ARG A 133 -18.71 -9.04 -0.38
N GLY A 134 -17.96 -9.26 0.70
CA GLY A 134 -18.52 -9.45 2.04
C GLY A 134 -19.25 -8.22 2.59
N ASN A 135 -19.05 -7.05 1.97
CA ASN A 135 -19.65 -5.78 2.37
C ASN A 135 -20.52 -5.16 1.26
N ASN A 136 -20.84 -5.93 0.21
CA ASN A 136 -21.64 -5.46 -0.93
C ASN A 136 -21.10 -4.18 -1.58
N VAL A 137 -19.77 -4.00 -1.57
CA VAL A 137 -19.12 -2.95 -2.38
C VAL A 137 -19.04 -3.39 -3.84
N ILE A 138 -18.84 -4.70 -4.04
CA ILE A 138 -18.94 -5.35 -5.34
C ILE A 138 -19.87 -6.57 -5.26
N ASP A 139 -20.51 -6.91 -6.37
CA ASP A 139 -21.41 -8.06 -6.47
C ASP A 139 -20.65 -9.39 -6.71
N LYS A 140 -21.41 -10.44 -7.04
CA LYS A 140 -20.85 -11.79 -7.28
C LYS A 140 -19.99 -11.89 -8.54
N ASP A 141 -20.19 -10.99 -9.50
CA ASP A 141 -19.50 -10.92 -10.79
C ASP A 141 -18.44 -9.80 -10.80
N TYR A 142 -18.14 -9.24 -9.63
CA TYR A 142 -17.14 -8.19 -9.39
C TYR A 142 -17.49 -6.83 -10.03
N HIS A 143 -18.77 -6.53 -10.22
CA HIS A 143 -19.25 -5.20 -10.58
C HIS A 143 -19.51 -4.34 -9.35
N TRP A 144 -19.39 -3.02 -9.50
CA TRP A 144 -19.78 -2.06 -8.49
C TRP A 144 -21.20 -2.29 -7.99
N SER A 145 -21.38 -2.43 -6.68
CA SER A 145 -22.70 -2.60 -6.05
C SER A 145 -22.92 -1.67 -4.86
N PHE A 146 -22.08 -0.64 -4.71
CA PHE A 146 -22.13 0.27 -3.57
C PHE A 146 -22.97 1.52 -3.83
N GLY A 147 -23.77 1.56 -4.90
CA GLY A 147 -24.69 2.67 -5.20
C GLY A 147 -23.94 4.01 -5.36
N THR A 148 -24.48 5.07 -4.77
CA THR A 148 -23.91 6.43 -4.80
C THR A 148 -22.85 6.68 -3.73
N ASN A 149 -22.33 5.62 -3.12
CA ASN A 149 -21.39 5.72 -2.00
C ASN A 149 -19.93 5.76 -2.49
N HIS A 150 -18.99 5.90 -1.55
CA HIS A 150 -17.58 6.11 -1.87
C HIS A 150 -16.71 4.98 -1.33
N LEU A 151 -15.90 4.36 -2.18
CA LEU A 151 -14.80 3.46 -1.80
C LEU A 151 -13.47 4.22 -1.77
N VAL A 152 -12.72 4.14 -0.68
CA VAL A 152 -11.39 4.73 -0.53
C VAL A 152 -10.35 3.64 -0.28
N VAL A 153 -9.29 3.64 -1.10
CA VAL A 153 -8.13 2.75 -0.99
C VAL A 153 -6.90 3.59 -0.68
N ILE A 154 -6.37 3.46 0.53
CA ILE A 154 -5.26 4.27 1.05
C ILE A 154 -3.90 3.65 0.67
N GLY A 155 -3.61 3.60 -0.64
CA GLY A 155 -2.29 3.27 -1.19
C GLY A 155 -1.79 1.85 -0.96
N ASP A 156 -0.53 1.63 -1.37
CA ASP A 156 0.24 0.41 -1.16
C ASP A 156 -0.39 -0.84 -1.82
N ILE A 157 -0.77 -0.71 -3.10
CA ILE A 157 -1.14 -1.87 -3.92
C ILE A 157 0.11 -2.63 -4.34
N PHE A 158 1.18 -1.91 -4.68
CA PHE A 158 2.45 -2.51 -5.08
C PHE A 158 3.07 -3.41 -3.99
N ASP A 159 3.98 -4.26 -4.46
CA ASP A 159 4.87 -5.12 -3.68
C ASP A 159 4.21 -6.20 -2.80
N ARG A 160 5.06 -7.09 -2.26
CA ARG A 160 4.78 -8.19 -1.31
C ARG A 160 3.82 -9.29 -1.77
N GLY A 161 2.90 -9.03 -2.70
CA GLY A 161 1.95 -9.99 -3.27
C GLY A 161 2.16 -10.25 -4.76
N LYS A 162 1.28 -11.05 -5.36
CA LYS A 162 1.40 -11.57 -6.75
C LYS A 162 0.31 -11.09 -7.71
N ASP A 163 -0.59 -10.23 -7.22
CA ASP A 163 -1.77 -9.76 -7.95
C ASP A 163 -1.80 -8.22 -8.09
N VAL A 164 -0.65 -7.58 -8.34
CA VAL A 164 -0.55 -6.10 -8.36
C VAL A 164 -1.32 -5.49 -9.55
N PRO A 165 -1.05 -5.86 -10.82
CA PRO A 165 -1.83 -5.34 -11.95
C PRO A 165 -3.32 -5.59 -11.80
N GLN A 166 -3.70 -6.74 -11.28
CA GLN A 166 -5.10 -7.15 -11.14
C GLN A 166 -5.86 -6.25 -10.16
N ILE A 167 -5.24 -5.87 -9.04
CA ILE A 167 -5.87 -4.96 -8.09
C ILE A 167 -6.00 -3.55 -8.69
N PHE A 168 -5.00 -3.09 -9.44
CA PHE A 168 -5.11 -1.82 -10.18
C PHE A 168 -6.25 -1.86 -11.20
N TRP A 169 -6.33 -2.92 -12.00
CA TRP A 169 -7.41 -3.10 -12.98
C TRP A 169 -8.79 -3.19 -12.34
N LEU A 170 -8.91 -3.83 -11.18
CA LEU A 170 -10.16 -3.85 -10.42
C LEU A 170 -10.58 -2.43 -10.03
N PHE A 171 -9.69 -1.63 -9.44
CA PHE A 171 -10.06 -0.27 -9.03
C PHE A 171 -10.22 0.71 -10.18
N TYR A 172 -9.48 0.53 -11.28
CA TYR A 172 -9.70 1.23 -12.54
C TYR A 172 -11.11 0.94 -13.08
N LYS A 173 -11.49 -0.33 -13.19
CA LYS A 173 -12.85 -0.74 -13.58
C LYS A 173 -13.92 -0.15 -12.66
N LEU A 174 -13.76 -0.31 -11.34
CA LEU A 174 -14.73 0.15 -10.36
C LEU A 174 -14.84 1.67 -10.32
N GLU A 175 -13.78 2.42 -10.64
CA GLU A 175 -13.86 3.88 -10.76
C GLU A 175 -14.89 4.29 -11.81
N LYS A 176 -14.88 3.66 -12.99
CA LYS A 176 -15.85 3.92 -14.05
C LYS A 176 -17.26 3.48 -13.65
N GLU A 177 -17.40 2.26 -13.14
CA GLU A 177 -18.72 1.72 -12.77
C GLU A 177 -19.36 2.50 -11.61
N ALA A 178 -18.56 2.93 -10.63
CA ALA A 178 -19.03 3.79 -9.55
C ALA A 178 -19.51 5.13 -10.10
N ALA A 179 -18.72 5.78 -10.96
CA ALA A 179 -19.10 7.05 -11.57
C ALA A 179 -20.42 6.96 -12.35
N ASP A 180 -20.63 5.87 -13.10
CA ASP A 180 -21.88 5.62 -13.83
C ASP A 180 -23.09 5.43 -12.91
N ALA A 181 -22.87 4.88 -11.71
CA ALA A 181 -23.88 4.71 -10.68
C ALA A 181 -24.05 5.94 -9.76
N GLY A 182 -23.29 7.03 -10.00
CA GLY A 182 -23.27 8.22 -9.14
C GLY A 182 -22.49 8.05 -7.83
N GLY A 183 -21.68 7.01 -7.72
CA GLY A 183 -20.73 6.77 -6.63
C GLY A 183 -19.30 7.13 -7.01
N HIS A 184 -18.36 6.80 -6.13
CA HIS A 184 -16.95 7.16 -6.31
C HIS A 184 -15.97 6.08 -5.83
N VAL A 185 -14.83 5.98 -6.51
CA VAL A 185 -13.65 5.26 -6.04
C VAL A 185 -12.47 6.23 -5.95
N SER A 186 -11.83 6.29 -4.79
CA SER A 186 -10.58 7.01 -4.59
C SER A 186 -9.46 6.03 -4.31
N PHE A 187 -8.45 6.00 -5.18
CA PHE A 187 -7.17 5.38 -4.89
C PHE A 187 -6.13 6.47 -4.59
N LEU A 188 -5.54 6.42 -3.40
CA LEU A 188 -4.49 7.34 -2.98
C LEU A 188 -3.12 6.71 -3.17
N LEU A 189 -2.10 7.52 -3.45
CA LEU A 189 -0.71 7.06 -3.54
C LEU A 189 -0.17 6.74 -2.13
N GLY A 190 0.39 5.53 -1.98
CA GLY A 190 1.18 5.13 -0.83
C GLY A 190 2.68 5.27 -1.08
N ASN A 191 3.49 4.62 -0.23
CA ASN A 191 4.94 4.68 -0.41
C ASN A 191 5.46 3.62 -1.37
N HIS A 192 4.74 2.51 -1.57
CA HIS A 192 5.17 1.46 -2.47
C HIS A 192 5.00 1.83 -3.95
N GLU A 193 4.00 2.65 -4.29
CA GLU A 193 3.85 3.21 -5.64
C GLU A 193 5.14 3.91 -6.12
N PRO A 194 5.66 4.94 -5.43
CA PRO A 194 6.87 5.62 -5.85
C PRO A 194 8.17 4.87 -5.60
N LEU A 195 8.16 3.77 -4.83
CA LEU A 195 9.32 2.87 -4.75
C LEU A 195 9.44 2.08 -6.05
N VAL A 196 8.36 1.42 -6.47
CA VAL A 196 8.35 0.60 -7.67
C VAL A 196 8.58 1.45 -8.92
N THR A 197 7.87 2.56 -9.09
CA THR A 197 8.06 3.43 -10.28
C THR A 197 9.46 4.06 -10.36
N ALA A 198 10.18 4.13 -9.24
CA ALA A 198 11.57 4.60 -9.17
C ALA A 198 12.61 3.46 -9.24
N ASN A 199 12.19 2.24 -9.59
CA ASN A 199 13.02 1.04 -9.67
C ASN A 199 13.62 0.57 -8.32
N ASP A 200 13.01 0.94 -7.18
CA ASP A 200 13.33 0.35 -5.88
C ASP A 200 12.51 -0.92 -5.66
N LEU A 201 13.02 -2.04 -6.17
CA LEU A 201 12.30 -3.32 -6.25
C LEU A 201 12.55 -4.26 -5.05
N ARG A 202 12.99 -3.73 -3.91
CA ARG A 202 13.41 -4.56 -2.76
C ARG A 202 12.28 -5.40 -2.15
N TYR A 203 11.02 -5.01 -2.35
CA TYR A 203 9.83 -5.71 -1.85
C TYR A 203 9.03 -6.42 -2.97
N THR A 204 9.48 -6.26 -4.22
CA THR A 204 8.81 -6.78 -5.41
C THR A 204 9.06 -8.28 -5.55
N LYS A 205 8.01 -9.05 -5.86
CA LYS A 205 8.11 -10.51 -6.08
C LYS A 205 8.95 -10.85 -7.32
N GLU A 206 9.59 -12.01 -7.31
CA GLU A 206 10.48 -12.41 -8.39
C GLU A 206 9.75 -12.70 -9.71
N LYS A 207 8.47 -13.09 -9.68
CA LYS A 207 7.68 -13.24 -10.92
C LYS A 207 7.72 -11.97 -11.80
N TYR A 208 7.62 -10.79 -11.19
CA TYR A 208 7.57 -9.51 -11.89
C TYR A 208 8.93 -9.14 -12.49
N LYS A 209 9.99 -9.30 -11.70
CA LYS A 209 11.38 -9.13 -12.17
C LYS A 209 11.74 -10.12 -13.26
N THR A 210 11.23 -11.35 -13.18
CA THR A 210 11.43 -12.38 -14.19
C THR A 210 10.68 -12.07 -15.49
N LEU A 211 9.46 -11.55 -15.42
CA LEU A 211 8.73 -11.06 -16.58
C LEU A 211 9.50 -9.92 -17.26
N ALA A 212 9.88 -8.89 -16.49
CA ALA A 212 10.62 -7.74 -17.01
C ALA A 212 11.93 -8.15 -17.72
N ARG A 213 12.73 -9.04 -17.10
CA ARG A 213 13.94 -9.61 -17.73
C ARG A 213 13.63 -10.35 -19.04
N LYS A 214 12.56 -11.13 -19.09
CA LYS A 214 12.15 -11.86 -20.31
C LYS A 214 11.68 -10.92 -21.42
N LEU A 215 11.10 -9.78 -21.06
CA LEU A 215 10.70 -8.72 -21.98
C LEU A 215 11.86 -7.80 -22.39
N GLY A 216 13.05 -7.95 -21.79
CA GLY A 216 14.21 -7.11 -22.07
C GLY A 216 14.07 -5.66 -21.59
N MET A 217 13.31 -5.43 -20.51
CA MET A 217 13.05 -4.10 -19.95
C MET A 217 13.10 -4.09 -18.42
N ASP A 218 13.14 -2.90 -17.83
CA ASP A 218 13.00 -2.74 -16.39
C ASP A 218 11.52 -2.86 -15.98
N TYR A 219 11.26 -3.47 -14.82
CA TYR A 219 9.89 -3.64 -14.31
C TYR A 219 9.06 -2.33 -14.22
N PRO A 220 9.63 -1.18 -13.83
CA PRO A 220 8.87 0.08 -13.78
C PRO A 220 8.35 0.54 -15.15
N ALA A 221 8.97 0.11 -16.26
CA ALA A 221 8.50 0.46 -17.61
C ALA A 221 7.10 -0.12 -17.90
N LEU A 222 6.71 -1.22 -17.24
CA LEU A 222 5.36 -1.79 -17.33
C LEU A 222 4.29 -0.92 -16.65
N PHE A 223 4.70 0.10 -15.90
CA PHE A 223 3.83 1.10 -15.27
C PHE A 223 4.28 2.53 -15.60
N GLY A 224 5.08 2.71 -16.66
CA GLY A 224 5.61 4.00 -17.06
C GLY A 224 4.53 5.01 -17.49
N PRO A 225 4.85 6.30 -17.62
CA PRO A 225 3.89 7.34 -18.02
C PRO A 225 3.29 7.13 -19.42
N ASP A 226 3.88 6.25 -20.22
CA ASP A 226 3.45 5.77 -21.53
C ASP A 226 2.55 4.53 -21.44
N THR A 227 2.19 4.06 -20.25
CA THR A 227 1.27 2.93 -20.05
C THR A 227 -0.10 3.40 -19.58
N GLU A 228 -1.16 2.62 -19.81
CA GLU A 228 -2.50 2.98 -19.35
C GLU A 228 -2.58 3.10 -17.82
N LEU A 229 -2.08 2.09 -17.10
CA LEU A 229 -2.04 2.13 -15.64
C LEU A 229 -1.08 3.20 -15.12
N GLY A 230 0.04 3.48 -15.80
CA GLY A 230 0.94 4.56 -15.42
C GLY A 230 0.32 5.95 -15.62
N LYS A 231 -0.41 6.18 -16.72
CA LYS A 231 -1.23 7.40 -16.89
C LYS A 231 -2.25 7.53 -15.76
N TRP A 232 -2.96 6.43 -15.44
CA TRP A 232 -3.92 6.40 -14.34
C TRP A 232 -3.26 6.73 -12.98
N LEU A 233 -2.17 6.04 -12.64
CA LEU A 233 -1.37 6.27 -11.43
C LEU A 233 -0.83 7.71 -11.34
N GLY A 234 -0.37 8.27 -12.46
CA GLY A 234 0.13 9.64 -12.57
C GLY A 234 -0.92 10.71 -12.27
N THR A 235 -2.20 10.37 -12.23
CA THR A 235 -3.28 11.31 -11.87
C THR A 235 -3.82 11.14 -10.45
N ARG A 236 -3.34 10.14 -9.69
CA ARG A 236 -3.88 9.84 -8.36
C ARG A 236 -3.48 10.89 -7.34
N ASN A 237 -4.38 11.13 -6.39
CA ASN A 237 -4.11 12.02 -5.25
C ASN A 237 -3.26 11.30 -4.20
N THR A 238 -2.54 12.05 -3.37
CA THR A 238 -1.82 11.52 -2.19
C THR A 238 -2.63 11.75 -0.92
N MET A 239 -3.41 12.83 -0.89
CA MET A 239 -4.32 13.15 0.20
C MET A 239 -5.62 13.77 -0.34
N GLN A 240 -6.71 13.58 0.39
CA GLN A 240 -8.02 14.13 0.03
C GLN A 240 -8.91 14.28 1.26
N THR A 241 -10.01 15.01 1.14
CA THR A 241 -11.06 15.09 2.16
C THR A 241 -12.42 14.57 1.65
N ILE A 242 -13.15 13.89 2.52
CA ILE A 242 -14.55 13.50 2.30
C ILE A 242 -15.32 13.85 3.58
N GLY A 243 -16.16 14.88 3.50
CA GLY A 243 -16.79 15.47 4.69
C GLY A 243 -15.76 15.81 5.78
N PRO A 244 -15.95 15.36 7.03
CA PRO A 244 -15.05 15.71 8.15
C PRO A 244 -13.78 14.85 8.20
N ASN A 245 -13.47 14.06 7.17
CA ASN A 245 -12.35 13.11 7.18
C ASN A 245 -11.28 13.49 6.17
N LEU A 246 -10.02 13.54 6.61
CA LEU A 246 -8.85 13.60 5.76
C LEU A 246 -8.23 12.21 5.60
N TYR A 247 -7.91 11.84 4.38
CA TYR A 247 -7.30 10.56 4.03
C TYR A 247 -5.90 10.79 3.50
N VAL A 248 -4.92 10.05 4.03
CA VAL A 248 -3.52 10.10 3.59
C VAL A 248 -2.84 8.78 3.92
N HIS A 249 -1.85 8.36 3.14
CA HIS A 249 -1.27 7.03 3.32
C HIS A 249 -0.63 6.79 4.69
N ALA A 250 0.26 7.66 5.17
CA ALA A 250 0.96 7.43 6.45
C ALA A 250 0.58 8.44 7.55
N GLY A 251 0.58 9.73 7.23
CA GLY A 251 0.21 10.78 8.18
C GLY A 251 0.92 12.11 7.93
N LEU A 252 0.52 13.15 8.66
CA LEU A 252 1.07 14.50 8.53
C LEU A 252 1.74 14.92 9.84
N GLY A 253 3.03 15.24 9.78
CA GLY A 253 3.84 15.65 10.95
C GLY A 253 3.99 17.16 11.09
N LYS A 254 4.68 17.59 12.16
CA LYS A 254 4.94 19.03 12.42
C LYS A 254 5.65 19.71 11.24
N GLU A 255 6.65 19.05 10.65
CA GLU A 255 7.34 19.59 9.47
C GLU A 255 6.40 19.84 8.27
N PHE A 256 5.39 18.99 8.09
CA PHE A 256 4.36 19.18 7.07
C PHE A 256 3.52 20.41 7.38
N TYR A 257 3.13 20.57 8.66
CA TYR A 257 2.38 21.73 9.12
C TYR A 257 3.16 23.04 8.93
N ASP A 258 4.43 23.07 9.31
CA ASP A 258 5.26 24.28 9.26
C ASP A 258 5.48 24.81 7.83
N ARG A 259 5.28 23.96 6.80
CA ARG A 259 5.40 24.31 5.38
C ARG A 259 4.13 24.90 4.77
N ASP A 260 3.05 25.00 5.54
CA ASP A 260 1.78 25.59 5.12
C ASP A 260 1.21 25.01 3.81
N LEU A 261 1.31 23.69 3.65
CA LEU A 261 0.93 23.00 2.42
C LEU A 261 -0.59 22.82 2.31
N ASN A 262 -1.15 23.13 1.14
CA ASN A 262 -2.52 22.78 0.78
C ASN A 262 -2.58 21.45 0.00
N ILE A 263 -3.76 20.83 -0.02
CA ILE A 263 -3.99 19.51 -0.64
C ILE A 263 -3.69 19.50 -2.16
N PRO A 264 -4.20 20.44 -2.98
CA PRO A 264 -3.88 20.49 -4.41
C PRO A 264 -2.38 20.52 -4.70
N THR A 265 -1.63 21.38 -4.01
CA THR A 265 -0.18 21.50 -4.20
C THR A 265 0.54 20.19 -3.88
N VAL A 266 0.15 19.49 -2.81
CA VAL A 266 0.74 18.20 -2.45
C VAL A 266 0.43 17.15 -3.51
N ASN A 267 -0.83 17.05 -3.95
CA ASN A 267 -1.25 16.07 -4.95
C ASN A 267 -0.55 16.27 -6.30
N GLU A 268 -0.45 17.52 -6.77
CA GLU A 268 0.25 17.83 -8.02
C GLU A 268 1.74 17.54 -7.93
N GLU A 269 2.40 17.97 -6.84
CA GLU A 269 3.84 17.76 -6.67
C GLU A 269 4.19 16.27 -6.56
N MET A 270 3.37 15.49 -5.85
CA MET A 270 3.54 14.04 -5.75
C MET A 270 3.38 13.37 -7.11
N SER A 271 2.28 13.62 -7.84
CA SER A 271 2.06 13.06 -9.17
C SER A 271 3.17 13.41 -10.16
N ARG A 272 3.60 14.68 -10.19
CA ARG A 272 4.65 15.18 -11.07
C ARG A 272 5.98 14.44 -10.92
N ALA A 273 6.29 14.00 -9.70
CA ALA A 273 7.54 13.33 -9.37
C ALA A 273 7.41 11.81 -9.18
N LEU A 274 6.23 11.23 -9.48
CA LEU A 274 5.93 9.81 -9.25
C LEU A 274 6.91 8.88 -9.97
N PHE A 275 7.21 9.15 -11.24
CA PHE A 275 8.10 8.31 -12.07
C PHE A 275 9.58 8.68 -11.97
N MET A 276 9.94 9.64 -11.10
CA MET A 276 11.34 10.06 -10.92
C MET A 276 12.07 9.17 -9.91
N SER A 277 13.36 8.96 -10.13
CA SER A 277 14.25 8.35 -9.15
C SER A 277 14.39 9.21 -7.89
N LYS A 278 14.89 8.61 -6.80
CA LYS A 278 15.23 9.34 -5.57
C LYS A 278 16.21 10.50 -5.80
N LYS A 279 17.14 10.35 -6.75
CA LYS A 279 18.12 11.39 -7.08
C LYS A 279 17.44 12.57 -7.79
N GLU A 280 16.60 12.29 -8.77
CA GLU A 280 15.85 13.30 -9.52
C GLU A 280 14.87 14.05 -8.62
N ARG A 281 14.11 13.34 -7.77
CA ARG A 281 13.21 13.94 -6.77
C ARG A 281 13.91 14.95 -5.86
N LYS A 282 15.14 14.64 -5.43
CA LYS A 282 15.96 15.55 -4.61
C LYS A 282 16.45 16.76 -5.38
N ALA A 283 16.83 16.57 -6.64
CA ALA A 283 17.28 17.65 -7.52
C ALA A 283 16.13 18.57 -7.94
N LEU A 284 14.89 18.05 -7.94
CA LEU A 284 13.71 18.74 -8.43
C LEU A 284 13.30 19.93 -7.56
N SER A 285 13.12 19.71 -6.25
CA SER A 285 12.84 20.76 -5.28
C SER A 285 13.03 20.26 -3.84
N PRO A 286 13.31 21.15 -2.87
CA PRO A 286 13.26 20.81 -1.45
C PRO A 286 11.89 20.27 -1.01
N LEU A 287 10.81 20.76 -1.62
CA LEU A 287 9.45 20.28 -1.35
C LEU A 287 9.27 18.83 -1.78
N THR A 288 9.62 18.48 -3.04
CA THR A 288 9.57 17.10 -3.53
C THR A 288 10.43 16.20 -2.64
N ALA A 289 11.65 16.62 -2.29
CA ALA A 289 12.54 15.84 -1.43
C ALA A 289 11.90 15.55 -0.06
N PHE A 290 11.19 16.53 0.52
CA PHE A 290 10.46 16.39 1.77
C PHE A 290 9.26 15.44 1.64
N LEU A 291 8.40 15.64 0.64
CA LEU A 291 7.17 14.86 0.47
C LEU A 291 7.44 13.36 0.29
N TYR A 292 8.55 13.01 -0.37
CA TYR A 292 9.00 11.63 -0.54
C TYR A 292 9.93 11.12 0.58
N GLY A 293 10.24 11.95 1.57
CA GLY A 293 11.10 11.62 2.70
C GLY A 293 10.34 11.00 3.88
N ASN A 294 11.08 10.59 4.91
CA ASN A 294 10.52 9.92 6.10
C ASN A 294 9.54 10.80 6.90
N SER A 295 9.66 12.13 6.81
CA SER A 295 8.73 13.10 7.42
C SER A 295 7.55 13.46 6.50
N GLY A 296 7.52 12.93 5.27
CA GLY A 296 6.50 13.20 4.27
C GLY A 296 5.22 12.36 4.44
N PRO A 297 4.14 12.71 3.71
CA PRO A 297 2.79 12.18 3.92
C PRO A 297 2.64 10.66 3.71
N ILE A 298 3.54 10.06 2.93
CA ILE A 298 3.53 8.63 2.60
C ILE A 298 4.45 7.79 3.51
N TRP A 299 5.24 8.40 4.41
CA TRP A 299 6.15 7.66 5.29
C TRP A 299 6.01 7.99 6.78
N TYR A 300 5.46 9.14 7.13
CA TYR A 300 5.42 9.62 8.50
C TYR A 300 4.53 8.76 9.40
N ARG A 301 5.11 8.24 10.50
CA ARG A 301 4.42 7.34 11.45
C ARG A 301 4.11 7.96 12.81
N GLY A 302 4.47 9.22 13.03
CA GLY A 302 4.35 9.88 14.34
C GLY A 302 2.92 10.16 14.79
N LEU A 303 1.91 9.99 13.93
CA LEU A 303 0.50 10.00 14.34
C LEU A 303 0.03 8.70 15.00
N VAL A 304 0.80 7.60 14.88
CA VAL A 304 0.34 6.27 15.33
C VAL A 304 1.43 5.47 16.06
N ARG A 305 2.59 6.08 16.30
CA ARG A 305 3.72 5.51 17.03
C ARG A 305 4.25 6.52 18.03
N THR A 306 4.61 6.02 19.21
CA THR A 306 5.06 6.84 20.36
C THR A 306 6.57 6.84 20.55
N ASP A 307 7.33 5.95 19.89
CA ASP A 307 8.78 5.96 20.00
C ASP A 307 9.36 7.25 19.40
N ALA A 308 10.31 7.87 20.10
CA ALA A 308 10.91 9.16 19.71
C ALA A 308 11.44 9.19 18.26
N LYS A 309 11.96 8.06 17.75
CA LYS A 309 12.46 7.93 16.37
C LYS A 309 11.41 8.20 15.28
N TYR A 310 10.12 8.08 15.61
CA TYR A 310 9.02 8.36 14.69
C TYR A 310 8.53 9.82 14.76
N HIS A 311 9.15 10.64 15.60
CA HIS A 311 8.78 12.03 15.85
C HIS A 311 7.27 12.19 16.14
N PRO A 312 6.77 11.61 17.25
CA PRO A 312 5.35 11.64 17.58
C PRO A 312 4.81 13.08 17.62
N LEU A 313 3.61 13.30 17.09
CA LEU A 313 3.02 14.64 17.04
C LEU A 313 2.40 15.00 18.40
N ALA A 314 2.63 16.21 18.91
CA ALA A 314 1.95 16.69 20.10
C ALA A 314 0.44 16.92 19.84
N GLN A 315 -0.41 16.72 20.85
CA GLN A 315 -1.87 16.88 20.75
C GLN A 315 -2.26 18.26 20.19
N ASP A 316 -1.69 19.34 20.72
CA ASP A 316 -1.98 20.71 20.28
C ASP A 316 -1.58 20.93 18.82
N SER A 317 -0.48 20.31 18.38
CA SER A 317 -0.07 20.36 16.96
C SER A 317 -1.02 19.60 16.05
N LEU A 318 -1.60 18.48 16.51
CA LEU A 318 -2.65 17.80 15.78
C LEU A 318 -3.91 18.66 15.66
N GLN A 319 -4.32 19.36 16.72
CA GLN A 319 -5.48 20.27 16.67
C GLN A 319 -5.31 21.37 15.62
N LEU A 320 -4.10 21.95 15.53
CA LEU A 320 -3.78 22.91 14.48
C LEU A 320 -3.88 22.29 13.07
N MET A 321 -3.41 21.06 12.90
CA MET A 321 -3.51 20.33 11.64
C MET A 321 -4.97 20.08 11.23
N LEU A 322 -5.81 19.59 12.15
CA LEU A 322 -7.24 19.36 11.93
C LEU A 322 -7.96 20.65 11.53
N LYS A 323 -7.67 21.75 12.24
CA LYS A 323 -8.22 23.08 11.94
C LYS A 323 -7.82 23.59 10.56
N ARG A 324 -6.57 23.39 10.13
CA ARG A 324 -6.10 23.85 8.81
C ARG A 324 -6.89 23.22 7.67
N TYR A 325 -7.19 21.93 7.78
CA TYR A 325 -7.89 21.20 6.72
C TYR A 325 -9.40 21.12 6.92
N ASP A 326 -9.93 21.76 7.98
CA ASP A 326 -11.34 21.74 8.35
C ASP A 326 -11.91 20.31 8.46
N VAL A 327 -11.19 19.47 9.21
CA VAL A 327 -11.54 18.06 9.41
C VAL A 327 -11.54 17.68 10.89
N GLU A 328 -12.28 16.63 11.21
CA GLU A 328 -12.36 16.05 12.54
C GLU A 328 -11.45 14.82 12.72
N HIS A 329 -11.16 14.12 11.63
CA HIS A 329 -10.38 12.88 11.67
C HIS A 329 -9.32 12.83 10.56
N ILE A 330 -8.15 12.27 10.88
CA ILE A 330 -7.14 11.85 9.90
C ILE A 330 -7.11 10.32 9.84
N ILE A 331 -7.39 9.76 8.67
CA ILE A 331 -7.47 8.32 8.44
C ILE A 331 -6.23 7.88 7.65
N VAL A 332 -5.49 6.91 8.20
CA VAL A 332 -4.17 6.52 7.71
C VAL A 332 -4.00 5.01 7.53
N GLY A 333 -3.19 4.64 6.54
CA GLY A 333 -2.72 3.30 6.25
C GLY A 333 -1.34 3.01 6.84
N HIS A 334 -0.46 2.37 6.04
CA HIS A 334 1.02 2.27 6.18
C HIS A 334 1.59 1.51 7.40
N THR A 335 1.00 1.68 8.57
CA THR A 335 1.40 1.02 9.81
C THR A 335 0.43 -0.09 10.13
N ILE A 336 0.95 -1.33 10.12
CA ILE A 336 0.16 -2.53 10.39
C ILE A 336 -0.18 -2.61 11.89
N PHE A 337 -1.47 -2.74 12.17
CA PHE A 337 -2.01 -3.05 13.49
C PHE A 337 -2.72 -4.41 13.50
N LYS A 338 -3.00 -4.94 14.70
CA LYS A 338 -3.77 -6.18 14.85
C LYS A 338 -5.26 -5.98 14.51
N ASP A 339 -5.77 -4.77 14.72
CA ASP A 339 -7.15 -4.36 14.44
C ASP A 339 -7.17 -2.88 14.06
N ILE A 340 -8.26 -2.41 13.45
CA ILE A 340 -8.50 -0.99 13.19
C ILE A 340 -8.46 -0.22 14.51
N SER A 341 -7.55 0.75 14.59
CA SER A 341 -7.14 1.38 15.85
C SER A 341 -7.32 2.89 15.81
N THR A 342 -7.64 3.48 16.96
CA THR A 342 -7.78 4.93 17.14
C THR A 342 -6.66 5.49 17.99
N PHE A 343 -6.28 6.73 17.71
CA PHE A 343 -5.28 7.50 18.44
C PHE A 343 -5.82 8.92 18.66
N TYR A 344 -5.22 9.66 19.59
CA TYR A 344 -5.60 11.06 19.89
C TYR A 344 -7.10 11.20 20.16
N ASP A 345 -7.65 10.35 21.03
CA ASP A 345 -9.08 10.31 21.37
C ASP A 345 -10.01 10.19 20.15
N GLY A 346 -9.61 9.38 19.17
CA GLY A 346 -10.40 9.11 17.96
C GLY A 346 -10.13 10.07 16.80
N ARG A 347 -9.31 11.11 17.00
CA ARG A 347 -8.97 12.08 15.94
C ARG A 347 -8.04 11.51 14.86
N VAL A 348 -7.35 10.40 15.13
CA VAL A 348 -6.58 9.65 14.13
C VAL A 348 -7.05 8.21 14.10
N ILE A 349 -7.27 7.66 12.91
CA ILE A 349 -7.74 6.29 12.70
C ILE A 349 -6.75 5.55 11.81
N GLY A 350 -6.09 4.53 12.37
CA GLY A 350 -5.23 3.61 11.62
C GLY A 350 -6.04 2.44 11.06
N VAL A 351 -6.12 2.34 9.74
CA VAL A 351 -6.93 1.33 9.03
C VAL A 351 -6.11 0.19 8.42
N ASN A 352 -4.78 0.25 8.49
CA ASN A 352 -3.92 -0.82 7.98
C ASN A 352 -3.76 -1.95 9.00
N VAL A 353 -4.06 -3.17 8.55
CA VAL A 353 -3.91 -4.42 9.31
C VAL A 353 -3.20 -5.47 8.45
N ASP A 354 -2.77 -6.58 9.04
CA ASP A 354 -2.34 -7.72 8.21
C ASP A 354 -3.58 -8.33 7.54
N ASN A 355 -3.83 -7.92 6.31
CA ASN A 355 -5.00 -8.30 5.52
C ASN A 355 -5.19 -9.83 5.45
N GLU A 356 -4.12 -10.61 5.36
CA GLU A 356 -4.21 -12.06 5.23
C GLU A 356 -4.40 -12.75 6.58
N GLU A 357 -3.66 -12.33 7.60
CA GLU A 357 -3.86 -12.83 8.96
C GLU A 357 -5.28 -12.52 9.43
N ASN A 358 -5.74 -11.28 9.25
CA ASN A 358 -7.07 -10.85 9.69
C ASN A 358 -8.18 -11.54 8.90
N ARG A 359 -7.98 -11.84 7.61
CA ARG A 359 -8.90 -12.72 6.87
C ARG A 359 -9.02 -14.09 7.53
N LYS A 360 -7.89 -14.77 7.76
CA LYS A 360 -7.84 -16.12 8.32
C LYS A 360 -8.45 -16.17 9.72
N LYS A 361 -8.21 -15.12 10.51
CA LYS A 361 -8.70 -14.98 11.89
C LYS A 361 -10.07 -14.31 12.00
N LYS A 362 -10.73 -13.98 10.88
CA LYS A 362 -12.04 -13.30 10.82
C LYS A 362 -12.09 -12.02 11.67
N ARG A 363 -11.09 -11.15 11.51
CA ARG A 363 -10.93 -9.85 12.22
C ARG A 363 -11.28 -8.66 11.31
N GLY A 364 -11.35 -7.48 11.92
CA GLY A 364 -11.53 -6.22 11.20
C GLY A 364 -10.44 -5.98 10.16
N ARG A 365 -10.83 -5.49 8.98
CA ARG A 365 -9.91 -5.17 7.87
C ARG A 365 -10.20 -3.85 7.17
N ALA A 366 -11.36 -3.26 7.42
CA ALA A 366 -11.76 -2.00 6.82
C ALA A 366 -12.56 -1.18 7.82
N LEU A 367 -12.69 0.09 7.50
CA LEU A 367 -13.58 1.03 8.16
C LEU A 367 -14.76 1.31 7.23
N LEU A 368 -15.98 1.23 7.77
CA LEU A 368 -17.20 1.71 7.11
C LEU A 368 -17.68 2.92 7.91
N ILE A 369 -17.80 4.05 7.24
CA ILE A 369 -18.43 5.26 7.76
C ILE A 369 -19.86 5.25 7.22
N ASP A 370 -20.86 5.30 8.10
CA ASP A 370 -22.29 5.31 7.77
C ASP A 370 -22.93 6.51 8.48
N GLY A 371 -23.13 7.60 7.74
CA GLY A 371 -23.40 8.92 8.30
C GLY A 371 -22.31 9.33 9.31
N ASN A 372 -22.69 9.51 10.58
CA ASN A 372 -21.76 9.87 11.66
C ASN A 372 -21.23 8.67 12.44
N THR A 373 -21.54 7.43 12.01
CA THR A 373 -21.12 6.22 12.72
C THR A 373 -19.90 5.61 12.04
N TYR A 374 -18.88 5.31 12.83
CA TYR A 374 -17.66 4.66 12.35
C TYR A 374 -17.69 3.20 12.77
N LEU A 375 -17.58 2.28 11.81
CA LEU A 375 -17.75 0.84 12.00
C LEU A 375 -16.50 0.10 11.54
N VAL A 376 -16.05 -0.86 12.35
CA VAL A 376 -15.03 -1.82 11.92
C VAL A 376 -15.72 -2.99 11.25
N VAL A 377 -15.29 -3.29 10.02
CA VAL A 377 -15.88 -4.34 9.19
C VAL A 377 -14.83 -5.38 8.78
N GLY A 378 -15.30 -6.62 8.63
CA GLY A 378 -14.51 -7.74 8.11
C GLY A 378 -15.20 -8.37 6.89
N ASP A 379 -14.82 -9.59 6.54
CA ASP A 379 -15.36 -10.32 5.37
C ASP A 379 -16.86 -10.69 5.48
N LYS A 380 -17.48 -10.51 6.65
CA LYS A 380 -18.89 -10.83 6.90
C LYS A 380 -19.72 -9.60 7.27
N GLY A 381 -19.25 -8.41 6.94
CA GLY A 381 -19.91 -7.15 7.28
C GLY A 381 -19.42 -6.55 8.59
N THR A 382 -20.31 -5.76 9.21
CA THR A 382 -20.06 -5.03 10.46
C THR A 382 -19.71 -5.96 11.61
N MET A 383 -18.59 -5.66 12.27
CA MET A 383 -18.12 -6.41 13.44
C MET A 383 -18.38 -5.66 14.74
N ARG A 384 -18.09 -4.35 14.75
CA ARG A 384 -18.29 -3.49 15.91
C ARG A 384 -18.34 -2.03 15.50
N LYS A 385 -18.99 -1.23 16.34
CA LYS A 385 -18.85 0.23 16.31
C LYS A 385 -17.46 0.63 16.82
N LEU A 386 -16.86 1.62 16.17
CA LEU A 386 -15.59 2.24 16.59
C LEU A 386 -15.88 3.36 17.60
N PHE A 387 -16.81 4.26 17.25
CA PHE A 387 -17.42 5.27 18.11
C PHE A 387 -18.69 5.85 17.50
#